data_AF-A0A5C6QLU6-F1
#
_entry.id   AF-A0A5C6QLU6-F1
#
_cell.length_a   1.000
_cell.length_b   1.000
_cell.length_c   1.000
_cell.angle_alpha   90.00
_cell.angle_beta   90.00
_cell.angle_gamma   90.00
#
_symmetry.space_group_name_H-M   'P 1'
#
loop_
_entity.id
_entity.type
_entity.pdbx_description
1 polymer ?
#
loop_
_entity_poly.entity_id
_entity_poly.type
_entity_poly.pdbx_seq_one_letter_code
_entity_poly.pdbx_strand_id
1 'polypeptide(L)'
;MTRTLPVINIKAQSSHHALFLMLVALFITFCTLVFSQGYWRQLHLVIIFIYLCSLVIFITGLAKYLEPKYSLCLNPNNIKYQHRYGHWKIDWPQIQRISLINETSGLSTIQLPYIGIRLIDLSTLADKISPRLANRLIHEQKPLVAFAMSQKLLPLDQSLLNFDPFVLSSGEILTGPLAAFLHHSTLLNQALGYHLFLPETAIDRDLNEFCTLLTQCMRSSTEYK
;
A
#
# COMPACT_ATOMS: atom_id res chain seq x y z
N MET A 1 -24.94 11.17 -24.09
CA MET A 1 -24.25 9.85 -24.04
C MET A 1 -23.11 9.95 -23.04
N THR A 2 -23.27 9.43 -21.83
CA THR A 2 -22.20 9.35 -20.82
C THR A 2 -21.18 8.32 -21.29
N ARG A 3 -20.08 8.76 -21.93
CA ARG A 3 -18.93 7.91 -22.22
C ARG A 3 -18.45 7.31 -20.91
N THR A 4 -18.66 6.01 -20.71
CA THR A 4 -18.05 5.28 -19.60
C THR A 4 -16.54 5.35 -19.79
N LEU A 5 -15.87 6.08 -18.91
CA LEU A 5 -14.42 6.21 -18.95
C LEU A 5 -13.80 4.81 -18.77
N PRO A 6 -12.78 4.42 -19.57
CA PRO A 6 -12.12 3.14 -19.40
C PRO A 6 -11.45 3.08 -18.03
N VAL A 7 -11.84 2.10 -17.21
CA VAL A 7 -11.28 1.88 -15.88
C VAL A 7 -10.34 0.67 -15.93
N ILE A 8 -9.08 0.86 -15.60
CA ILE A 8 -8.11 -0.24 -15.45
C ILE A 8 -8.02 -0.56 -13.96
N ASN A 9 -8.53 -1.73 -13.59
CA ASN A 9 -8.44 -2.24 -12.22
C ASN A 9 -7.24 -3.17 -12.09
N ILE A 10 -6.30 -2.81 -11.22
CA ILE A 10 -5.10 -3.57 -10.93
C ILE A 10 -5.30 -4.36 -9.64
N LYS A 11 -5.08 -5.67 -9.74
CA LYS A 11 -5.28 -6.61 -8.65
C LYS A 11 -4.06 -6.60 -7.73
N ALA A 12 -4.29 -6.66 -6.42
CA ALA A 12 -3.19 -6.79 -5.45
C ALA A 12 -2.56 -8.20 -5.56
N GLN A 13 -1.23 -8.29 -5.69
CA GLN A 13 -0.50 -9.56 -5.72
C GLN A 13 -0.67 -10.38 -4.42
N SER A 14 -0.90 -9.70 -3.29
CA SER A 14 -1.13 -10.34 -1.97
C SER A 14 -2.28 -11.36 -1.96
N SER A 15 -3.33 -11.19 -2.78
CA SER A 15 -4.60 -11.91 -2.61
C SER A 15 -4.65 -13.35 -3.16
N HIS A 16 -3.61 -13.85 -3.84
CA HIS A 16 -3.71 -15.08 -4.65
C HIS A 16 -3.90 -16.38 -3.85
N HIS A 17 -3.42 -16.46 -2.60
CA HIS A 17 -3.40 -17.73 -1.83
C HIS A 17 -4.46 -17.84 -0.73
N ALA A 18 -5.38 -16.88 -0.60
CA ALA A 18 -6.36 -16.87 0.50
C ALA A 18 -7.31 -18.08 0.47
N LEU A 19 -7.86 -18.39 -0.70
CA LEU A 19 -8.78 -19.53 -0.89
C LEU A 19 -8.08 -20.88 -0.67
N PHE A 20 -6.83 -21.00 -1.10
CA PHE A 20 -6.03 -22.20 -0.88
C PHE A 20 -5.84 -22.47 0.62
N LEU A 21 -5.48 -21.45 1.40
CA LEU A 21 -5.33 -21.57 2.86
C LEU A 21 -6.64 -21.99 3.55
N MET A 22 -7.77 -21.41 3.15
CA MET A 22 -9.08 -21.78 3.71
C MET A 22 -9.46 -23.23 3.39
N LEU A 23 -9.22 -23.69 2.15
CA LEU A 23 -9.50 -25.08 1.74
C LEU A 23 -8.60 -26.07 2.49
N VAL A 24 -7.31 -25.76 2.65
CA VAL A 24 -6.37 -26.59 3.41
C VAL A 24 -6.80 -26.70 4.87
N ALA A 25 -7.20 -25.59 5.51
CA ALA A 25 -7.68 -25.61 6.89
C ALA A 25 -8.94 -26.48 7.03
N LEU A 26 -9.88 -26.37 6.08
CA LEU A 26 -11.10 -27.18 6.08
C LEU A 26 -10.80 -28.66 5.89
N PHE A 27 -9.86 -29.00 5.01
CA PHE A 27 -9.39 -30.37 4.81
C PHE A 27 -8.71 -30.93 6.07
N ILE A 28 -7.82 -30.19 6.71
CA ILE A 28 -7.17 -30.58 7.97
C ILE A 28 -8.24 -30.83 9.04
N THR A 29 -9.18 -29.90 9.21
CA THR A 29 -10.28 -30.03 10.20
C THR A 29 -11.10 -31.28 9.94
N PHE A 30 -11.46 -31.56 8.68
CA PHE A 30 -12.22 -32.74 8.30
C PHE A 30 -11.46 -34.03 8.58
N CYS A 31 -10.18 -34.10 8.19
CA CYS A 31 -9.32 -35.24 8.49
C CYS A 31 -9.21 -35.47 10.00
N THR A 32 -8.95 -34.41 10.78
CA THR A 32 -8.88 -34.49 12.25
C THR A 32 -10.20 -34.97 12.85
N LEU A 33 -11.35 -34.58 12.30
CA LEU A 33 -12.67 -35.06 12.74
C LEU A 33 -12.84 -36.56 12.52
N VAL A 34 -12.45 -37.08 11.34
CA VAL A 34 -12.52 -38.52 11.05
C VAL A 34 -11.59 -39.32 11.99
N PHE A 35 -10.34 -38.87 12.17
CA PHE A 35 -9.39 -39.52 13.07
C PHE A 35 -9.82 -39.44 14.55
N SER A 36 -10.48 -38.37 14.94
CA SER A 36 -11.02 -38.17 16.28
C SER A 36 -12.00 -39.28 16.67
N GLN A 37 -12.81 -39.81 15.74
CA GLN A 37 -13.78 -40.86 16.06
C GLN A 37 -13.13 -42.15 16.59
N GLY A 38 -11.93 -42.48 16.12
CA GLY A 38 -11.22 -43.69 16.54
C GLY A 38 -10.23 -43.49 17.70
N TYR A 39 -9.57 -42.34 17.77
CA TYR A 39 -8.39 -42.15 18.64
C TYR A 39 -8.57 -41.08 19.74
N TRP A 40 -9.79 -40.56 19.92
CA TRP A 40 -10.09 -39.49 20.89
C TRP A 40 -9.52 -39.76 22.28
N ARG A 41 -9.71 -40.98 22.78
CA ARG A 41 -9.41 -41.35 24.17
C ARG A 41 -7.92 -41.44 24.47
N GLN A 42 -7.08 -41.71 23.47
CA GLN A 42 -5.62 -41.80 23.62
C GLN A 42 -4.90 -40.49 23.31
N LEU A 43 -5.39 -39.70 22.35
CA LEU A 43 -4.67 -38.56 21.79
C LEU A 43 -5.39 -37.21 21.93
N HIS A 44 -6.27 -37.05 22.93
CA HIS A 44 -7.13 -35.87 23.06
C HIS A 44 -6.37 -34.53 23.00
N LEU A 45 -5.23 -34.40 23.69
CA LEU A 45 -4.44 -33.15 23.68
C LEU A 45 -3.89 -32.82 22.30
N VAL A 46 -3.39 -33.83 21.58
CA VAL A 46 -2.84 -33.66 20.23
C VAL A 46 -3.94 -33.26 19.25
N ILE A 47 -5.12 -33.88 19.37
CA ILE A 47 -6.29 -33.57 18.53
C ILE A 47 -6.76 -32.13 18.78
N ILE A 48 -6.85 -31.70 20.04
CA ILE A 48 -7.22 -30.32 20.40
C ILE A 48 -6.20 -29.31 19.83
N PHE A 49 -4.91 -29.61 19.94
CA PHE A 49 -3.86 -28.75 19.39
C PHE A 49 -3.98 -28.59 17.86
N ILE A 50 -4.24 -29.68 17.14
CA ILE A 50 -4.43 -29.64 15.68
C ILE A 50 -5.66 -28.81 15.31
N TYR A 51 -6.76 -28.89 16.07
CA TYR A 51 -7.93 -28.03 15.86
C TYR A 51 -7.60 -26.55 16.05
N LEU A 52 -6.84 -26.19 17.09
CA LEU A 52 -6.40 -24.82 17.32
C LEU A 52 -5.52 -24.31 16.17
N CYS A 53 -4.55 -25.12 15.71
CA CYS A 53 -3.73 -24.77 14.55
C CYS A 53 -4.58 -24.56 13.29
N SER A 54 -5.53 -25.46 13.03
CA SER A 54 -6.44 -25.34 11.88
C SER A 54 -7.29 -24.06 11.95
N LEU A 55 -7.79 -23.71 13.13
CA LEU A 55 -8.53 -22.48 13.36
C LEU A 55 -7.68 -21.24 13.02
N VAL A 56 -6.42 -21.20 13.45
CA VAL A 56 -5.51 -20.09 13.11
C VAL A 56 -5.24 -20.02 11.60
N ILE A 57 -5.04 -21.15 10.93
CA ILE A 57 -4.86 -21.20 9.47
C ILE A 57 -6.12 -20.71 8.74
N PHE A 58 -7.31 -21.07 9.23
CA PHE A 58 -8.55 -20.58 8.67
C PHE A 58 -8.73 -19.07 8.86
N ILE A 59 -8.48 -18.55 10.07
CA ILE A 59 -8.57 -17.12 10.38
C ILE A 59 -7.61 -16.32 9.51
N THR A 60 -6.37 -16.80 9.32
CA THR A 60 -5.38 -16.14 8.45
C THR A 60 -5.81 -16.16 6.98
N GLY A 61 -6.37 -17.27 6.49
CA GLY A 61 -6.98 -17.36 5.17
C GLY A 61 -8.15 -16.39 4.98
N LEU A 62 -9.04 -16.30 5.97
CA LEU A 62 -10.19 -15.38 5.97
C LEU A 62 -9.73 -13.92 5.99
N ALA A 63 -8.76 -13.57 6.82
CA ALA A 63 -8.18 -12.23 6.88
C ALA A 63 -7.59 -11.83 5.52
N LYS A 64 -6.93 -12.76 4.82
CA LYS A 64 -6.39 -12.56 3.47
C LYS A 64 -7.48 -12.48 2.39
N TYR A 65 -8.60 -13.18 2.57
CA TYR A 65 -9.75 -13.10 1.66
C TYR A 65 -10.51 -11.78 1.78
N LEU A 66 -10.56 -11.21 2.99
CA LEU A 66 -11.18 -9.91 3.27
C LEU A 66 -10.34 -8.72 2.78
N GLU A 67 -9.10 -8.94 2.33
CA GLU A 67 -8.33 -7.88 1.69
C GLU A 67 -8.99 -7.43 0.38
N PRO A 68 -9.01 -6.12 0.10
CA PRO A 68 -9.61 -5.61 -1.13
C PRO A 68 -8.91 -6.25 -2.34
N LYS A 69 -9.71 -6.86 -3.22
CA LYS A 69 -9.21 -7.54 -4.43
C LYS A 69 -8.42 -6.62 -5.35
N TYR A 70 -8.70 -5.32 -5.32
CA TYR A 70 -8.06 -4.31 -6.17
C TYR A 70 -7.28 -3.34 -5.29
N SER A 71 -5.99 -3.15 -5.62
CA SER A 71 -5.14 -2.16 -4.97
C SER A 71 -5.18 -0.82 -5.66
N LEU A 72 -5.37 -0.80 -6.99
CA LEU A 72 -5.29 0.41 -7.81
C LEU A 72 -6.39 0.42 -8.86
N CYS A 73 -7.03 1.57 -9.03
CA CYS A 73 -7.98 1.84 -10.11
C CYS A 73 -7.48 3.05 -10.88
N LEU A 74 -7.17 2.88 -12.16
CA LEU A 74 -6.75 3.95 -13.04
C LEU A 74 -7.92 4.34 -13.94
N ASN A 75 -8.30 5.61 -13.87
CA ASN A 75 -9.25 6.24 -14.77
C ASN A 75 -8.52 7.27 -15.63
N PRO A 76 -9.05 7.71 -16.78
CA PRO A 76 -8.45 8.76 -17.59
C PRO A 76 -8.31 10.09 -16.84
N ASN A 77 -9.11 10.31 -15.79
CA ASN A 77 -9.09 11.57 -15.04
C ASN A 77 -8.26 11.48 -13.75
N ASN A 78 -8.14 10.29 -13.15
CA ASN A 78 -7.54 10.11 -11.84
C ASN A 78 -6.97 8.71 -11.61
N ILE A 79 -6.03 8.64 -10.69
CA ILE A 79 -5.53 7.43 -10.06
C ILE A 79 -6.16 7.30 -8.67
N LYS A 80 -6.69 6.12 -8.36
CA LYS A 80 -7.23 5.80 -7.04
C LYS A 80 -6.47 4.60 -6.47
N TYR A 81 -5.92 4.77 -5.28
CA TYR A 81 -5.34 3.69 -4.50
C TYR A 81 -6.33 3.22 -3.45
N GLN A 82 -6.61 1.93 -3.43
CA GLN A 82 -7.52 1.29 -2.51
C GLN A 82 -6.72 0.36 -1.59
N HIS A 83 -6.79 0.64 -0.29
CA HIS A 83 -6.11 -0.11 0.74
C HIS A 83 -7.10 -0.66 1.77
N ARG A 84 -6.70 -1.63 2.59
CA ARG A 84 -7.56 -2.18 3.66
C ARG A 84 -8.01 -1.11 4.66
N TYR A 85 -7.16 -0.12 4.89
CA TYR A 85 -7.39 0.96 5.87
C TYR A 85 -8.02 2.23 5.28
N GLY A 86 -8.31 2.25 3.98
CA GLY A 86 -8.93 3.38 3.33
C GLY A 86 -8.50 3.55 1.88
N HIS A 87 -8.56 4.78 1.36
CA HIS A 87 -8.17 5.07 -0.01
C HIS A 87 -7.60 6.48 -0.13
N TRP A 88 -6.82 6.70 -1.18
CA TRP A 88 -6.50 8.03 -1.67
C TRP A 88 -6.80 8.13 -3.15
N LYS A 89 -7.11 9.35 -3.61
CA LYS A 89 -7.42 9.63 -5.02
C LYS A 89 -6.67 10.87 -5.46
N ILE A 90 -6.02 10.82 -6.61
CA ILE A 90 -5.29 11.97 -7.17
C ILE A 90 -5.63 12.10 -8.64
N ASP A 91 -5.79 13.34 -9.09
CA ASP A 91 -6.03 13.62 -10.51
C ASP A 91 -4.68 13.69 -11.24
N TRP A 92 -4.60 13.13 -12.45
CA TRP A 92 -3.37 13.15 -13.25
C TRP A 92 -2.69 14.52 -13.40
N PRO A 93 -3.40 15.66 -13.59
CA PRO A 93 -2.74 16.96 -13.70
C PRO A 93 -2.02 17.41 -12.43
N GLN A 94 -2.32 16.82 -11.27
CA GLN A 94 -1.64 17.13 -10.01
C GLN A 94 -0.36 16.31 -9.81
N ILE A 95 -0.11 15.33 -10.67
CA ILE A 95 1.10 14.52 -10.66
C ILE A 95 2.15 15.24 -11.50
N GLN A 96 3.28 15.58 -10.88
CA GLN A 96 4.41 16.19 -11.57
C GLN A 96 5.26 15.14 -12.28
N ARG A 97 5.55 14.03 -11.58
CA ARG A 97 6.42 12.97 -12.08
C ARG A 97 6.13 11.64 -11.39
N ILE A 98 6.26 10.57 -12.14
CA ILE A 98 6.22 9.18 -11.65
C ILE A 98 7.54 8.54 -12.06
N SER A 99 8.27 7.97 -11.10
CA SER A 99 9.48 7.21 -11.41
C SER A 99 9.82 6.20 -10.34
N LEU A 100 10.63 5.23 -10.74
CA LEU A 100 11.27 4.28 -9.85
C LEU A 100 12.28 5.00 -8.96
N ILE A 101 12.45 4.49 -7.75
CA ILE A 101 13.37 5.07 -6.77
C ILE A 101 14.64 4.23 -6.81
N ASN A 102 15.62 4.75 -7.54
CA ASN A 102 16.94 4.16 -7.67
C ASN A 102 17.93 5.07 -6.96
N GLU A 103 18.55 4.58 -5.90
CA GLU A 103 19.54 5.32 -5.13
C GLU A 103 20.92 4.69 -5.33
N THR A 104 21.88 5.52 -5.71
CA THR A 104 23.26 5.07 -5.95
C THR A 104 24.06 5.27 -4.69
N SER A 105 24.40 4.17 -4.01
CA SER A 105 25.26 4.18 -2.83
C SER A 105 26.64 3.66 -3.22
N GLY A 106 27.61 4.57 -3.33
CA GLY A 106 28.97 4.25 -3.74
C GLY A 106 29.04 3.67 -5.17
N LEU A 107 29.37 2.39 -5.27
CA LEU A 107 29.49 1.64 -6.54
C LEU A 107 28.28 0.78 -6.89
N SER A 108 27.27 0.71 -6.01
CA SER A 108 26.07 -0.11 -6.21
C SER A 108 24.80 0.75 -6.28
N THR A 109 23.98 0.53 -7.29
CA THR A 109 22.64 1.10 -7.38
C THR A 109 21.65 0.20 -6.67
N ILE A 110 21.00 0.73 -5.63
CA ILE A 110 19.95 0.03 -4.89
C ILE A 110 18.61 0.54 -5.44
N GLN A 111 17.87 -0.36 -6.08
CA GLN A 111 16.50 -0.10 -6.49
C GLN A 111 15.56 -0.44 -5.34
N LEU A 112 14.78 0.55 -4.88
CA LEU A 112 13.76 0.30 -3.86
C LEU A 112 12.52 -0.33 -4.50
N PRO A 113 11.83 -1.25 -3.80
CA PRO A 113 10.61 -1.91 -4.28
C PRO A 113 9.38 -0.99 -4.18
N TYR A 114 9.54 0.26 -4.62
CA TYR A 114 8.56 1.32 -4.54
C TYR A 114 8.56 2.19 -5.79
N ILE A 115 7.38 2.64 -6.20
CA ILE A 115 7.21 3.67 -7.22
C ILE A 115 6.95 5.00 -6.53
N GLY A 116 7.79 5.97 -6.81
CA GLY A 116 7.67 7.34 -6.34
C GLY A 116 6.72 8.14 -7.21
N ILE A 117 5.74 8.80 -6.58
CA ILE A 117 4.85 9.77 -7.22
C ILE A 117 5.12 11.14 -6.59
N ARG A 118 5.54 12.09 -7.41
CA ARG A 118 5.74 13.48 -7.02
C ARG A 118 4.52 14.30 -7.42
N LEU A 119 3.91 14.96 -6.45
CA LEU A 119 2.78 15.86 -6.65
C LEU A 119 3.24 17.31 -6.82
N ILE A 120 2.42 18.09 -7.53
CA ILE A 120 2.59 19.55 -7.68
C ILE A 120 2.13 20.24 -6.40
N ASP A 121 0.93 19.90 -5.92
CA ASP A 121 0.37 20.45 -4.69
C ASP A 121 -0.13 19.32 -3.77
N LEU A 122 0.36 19.35 -2.54
CA LEU A 122 0.06 18.38 -1.50
C LEU A 122 -1.35 18.59 -0.91
N SER A 123 -1.93 19.78 -1.05
CA SER A 123 -3.31 20.07 -0.63
C SER A 123 -4.31 19.13 -1.28
N THR A 124 -4.11 18.83 -2.57
CA THR A 124 -5.00 17.96 -3.34
C THR A 124 -5.01 16.52 -2.86
N LEU A 125 -3.92 16.08 -2.22
CA LEU A 125 -3.83 14.79 -1.56
C LEU A 125 -4.53 14.82 -0.20
N ALA A 126 -4.36 15.89 0.56
CA ALA A 126 -4.88 16.03 1.91
C ALA A 126 -6.42 15.88 1.94
N ASP A 127 -7.12 16.48 1.00
CA ASP A 127 -8.59 16.40 0.89
C ASP A 127 -9.10 15.04 0.42
N LYS A 128 -8.24 14.28 -0.27
CA LYS A 128 -8.62 13.05 -0.98
C LYS A 128 -8.06 11.78 -0.35
N ILE A 129 -7.34 11.88 0.76
CA ILE A 129 -6.85 10.73 1.54
C ILE A 129 -7.68 10.53 2.80
N SER A 130 -8.06 9.29 3.07
CA SER A 130 -8.70 8.97 4.34
C SER A 130 -7.71 9.09 5.52
N PRO A 131 -8.08 9.71 6.66
CA PRO A 131 -7.18 9.88 7.81
C PRO A 131 -6.60 8.57 8.37
N ARG A 132 -7.38 7.48 8.30
CA ARG A 132 -6.93 6.14 8.70
C ARG A 132 -5.81 5.61 7.81
N LEU A 133 -5.90 5.84 6.49
CA LEU A 133 -4.84 5.49 5.56
C LEU A 133 -3.61 6.38 5.76
N ALA A 134 -3.80 7.69 5.94
CA ALA A 134 -2.71 8.62 6.22
C ALA A 134 -1.85 8.16 7.40
N ASN A 135 -2.48 7.86 8.54
CA ASN A 135 -1.78 7.33 9.71
C ASN A 135 -1.08 5.99 9.42
N ARG A 136 -1.75 5.09 8.70
CA ARG A 136 -1.18 3.78 8.35
C ARG A 136 0.03 3.90 7.44
N LEU A 137 0.00 4.80 6.47
CA LEU A 137 1.10 5.03 5.53
C LEU A 137 2.36 5.50 6.23
N ILE A 138 2.27 6.34 7.26
CA ILE A 138 3.45 6.78 8.03
C ILE A 138 4.21 5.58 8.62
N HIS A 139 3.47 4.58 9.12
CA HIS A 139 4.07 3.37 9.65
C HIS A 139 4.60 2.44 8.57
N GLU A 140 3.87 2.31 7.45
CA GLU A 140 4.30 1.47 6.30
C GLU A 140 5.53 2.05 5.60
N GLN A 141 5.71 3.37 5.62
CA GLN A 141 6.83 4.09 5.01
C GLN A 141 8.02 4.30 5.97
N LYS A 142 7.94 3.82 7.22
CA LYS A 142 9.07 3.87 8.17
C LYS A 142 10.36 3.25 7.62
N PRO A 143 10.35 2.13 6.86
CA PRO A 143 11.55 1.61 6.21
C PRO A 143 12.17 2.58 5.20
N LEU A 144 11.37 3.40 4.51
CA LEU A 144 11.88 4.43 3.59
C LEU A 144 12.62 5.53 4.35
N VAL A 145 12.09 5.98 5.49
CA VAL A 145 12.78 6.95 6.35
C VAL A 145 14.07 6.37 6.91
N ALA A 146 14.05 5.11 7.35
CA ALA A 146 15.25 4.43 7.83
C ALA A 146 16.31 4.28 6.72
N PHE A 147 15.89 3.96 5.50
CA PHE A 147 16.77 3.91 4.34
C PHE A 147 17.38 5.29 4.05
N ALA A 148 16.56 6.33 4.01
CA ALA A 148 17.03 7.69 3.75
C ALA A 148 18.02 8.18 4.83
N MET A 149 17.81 7.80 6.10
CA MET A 149 18.80 8.03 7.15
C MET A 149 20.10 7.25 6.94
N SER A 150 20.03 5.98 6.53
CA SER A 150 21.22 5.16 6.27
C SER A 150 22.09 5.74 5.14
N GLN A 151 21.46 6.40 4.16
CA GLN A 151 22.13 7.07 3.06
C GLN A 151 22.54 8.53 3.37
N LYS A 152 22.32 9.00 4.61
CA LYS A 152 22.57 10.39 5.04
C LYS A 152 21.80 11.45 4.22
N LEU A 153 20.68 11.06 3.62
CA LEU A 153 19.78 11.96 2.88
C LEU A 153 18.91 12.81 3.83
N LEU A 154 18.84 12.42 5.11
CA LEU A 154 18.08 13.11 6.16
C LEU A 154 18.94 13.31 7.42
N PRO A 155 18.92 14.51 8.01
CA PRO A 155 19.47 14.71 9.35
C PRO A 155 18.64 13.93 10.39
N LEU A 156 19.33 13.38 11.40
CA LEU A 156 18.75 12.50 12.42
C LEU A 156 17.55 13.16 13.15
N ASP A 157 17.64 14.47 13.36
CA ASP A 157 16.68 15.26 14.13
C ASP A 157 15.32 15.40 13.42
N GLN A 158 15.30 15.36 12.09
CA GLN A 158 14.08 15.47 11.30
C GLN A 158 13.33 14.13 11.19
N SER A 159 13.96 13.01 11.55
CA SER A 159 13.34 11.68 11.46
C SER A 159 12.17 11.45 12.42
N LEU A 160 12.03 12.33 13.41
CA LEU A 160 10.93 12.29 14.38
C LEU A 160 9.64 12.76 13.72
N LEU A 161 8.57 12.04 14.03
CA LEU A 161 7.24 12.31 13.49
C LEU A 161 6.76 13.66 14.01
N ASN A 162 6.52 14.61 13.10
CA ASN A 162 6.00 15.92 13.46
C ASN A 162 4.47 15.86 13.60
N PHE A 163 3.94 16.31 14.74
CA PHE A 163 2.50 16.39 15.03
C PHE A 163 1.96 17.82 15.03
N ASP A 164 2.78 18.78 14.66
CA ASP A 164 2.39 20.17 14.53
C ASP A 164 1.30 20.35 13.45
N PRO A 165 0.48 21.41 13.56
CA PRO A 165 -0.49 21.74 12.52
C PRO A 165 0.22 22.03 11.18
N PHE A 166 -0.28 21.41 10.11
CA PHE A 166 0.25 21.62 8.76
C PHE A 166 -0.56 22.71 8.06
N VAL A 167 0.11 23.76 7.58
CA VAL A 167 -0.53 24.84 6.82
C VAL A 167 -0.47 24.49 5.33
N LEU A 168 -1.63 24.31 4.71
CA LEU A 168 -1.75 24.09 3.27
C LEU A 168 -1.45 25.36 2.47
N SER A 169 -1.13 25.20 1.19
CA SER A 169 -0.96 26.32 0.25
C SER A 169 -2.23 27.17 0.08
N SER A 170 -3.40 26.63 0.41
CA SER A 170 -4.68 27.33 0.48
C SER A 170 -4.85 28.22 1.72
N GLY A 171 -3.94 28.12 2.70
CA GLY A 171 -4.04 28.78 4.01
C GLY A 171 -4.83 28.00 5.06
N GLU A 172 -5.36 26.82 4.71
CA GLU A 172 -6.07 25.94 5.66
C GLU A 172 -5.09 25.23 6.61
N ILE A 173 -5.46 25.17 7.89
CA ILE A 173 -4.66 24.53 8.94
C ILE A 173 -5.22 23.14 9.17
N LEU A 174 -4.45 22.12 8.77
CA LEU A 174 -4.76 20.74 9.04
C LEU A 174 -4.15 20.30 10.36
N THR A 175 -4.88 19.46 11.10
CA THR A 175 -4.45 18.94 12.40
C THR A 175 -4.60 17.41 12.46
N GLY A 176 -3.96 16.80 13.45
CA GLY A 176 -4.09 15.36 13.72
C GLY A 176 -3.28 14.47 12.76
N PRO A 177 -3.74 13.23 12.50
CA PRO A 177 -2.97 12.25 11.73
C PRO A 177 -2.72 12.66 10.27
N LEU A 178 -3.57 13.52 9.72
CA LEU A 178 -3.40 14.05 8.37
C LEU A 178 -2.21 15.01 8.31
N ALA A 179 -2.13 15.97 9.24
CA ALA A 179 -1.01 16.91 9.33
C ALA A 179 0.33 16.19 9.49
N ALA A 180 0.37 15.19 10.37
CA ALA A 180 1.54 14.36 10.58
C ALA A 180 1.97 13.60 9.32
N PHE A 181 1.01 13.08 8.54
CA PHE A 181 1.28 12.45 7.26
C PHE A 181 1.80 13.45 6.21
N LEU A 182 1.28 14.67 6.18
CA LEU A 182 1.75 15.70 5.25
C LEU A 182 3.20 16.10 5.56
N HIS A 183 3.53 16.34 6.83
CA HIS A 183 4.92 16.56 7.25
C HIS A 183 5.84 15.39 6.87
N HIS A 184 5.37 14.15 7.10
CA HIS A 184 6.11 12.96 6.70
C HIS A 184 6.32 12.86 5.18
N SER A 185 5.30 13.18 4.39
CA SER A 185 5.37 13.21 2.92
C SER A 185 6.32 14.30 2.43
N THR A 186 6.32 15.49 3.04
CA THR A 186 7.27 16.56 2.70
C THR A 186 8.70 16.17 3.02
N LEU A 187 8.91 15.48 4.14
CA LEU A 187 10.21 14.98 4.56
C LEU A 187 10.75 13.92 3.58
N LEU A 188 9.91 12.97 3.19
CA LEU A 188 10.28 11.97 2.18
C LEU A 188 10.53 12.61 0.81
N ASN A 189 9.81 13.68 0.47
CA ASN A 189 10.06 14.43 -0.76
C ASN A 189 11.41 15.17 -0.72
N GLN A 190 11.82 15.70 0.42
CA GLN A 190 13.15 16.30 0.57
C GLN A 190 14.27 15.26 0.46
N ALA A 191 14.04 14.06 0.97
CA ALA A 191 15.05 13.00 1.01
C ALA A 191 15.16 12.17 -0.27
N LEU A 192 14.02 11.80 -0.86
CA LEU A 192 13.92 10.88 -2.00
C LEU A 192 13.31 11.53 -3.24
N GLY A 193 12.79 12.77 -3.15
CA GLY A 193 12.22 13.50 -4.28
C GLY A 193 10.74 13.22 -4.60
N TYR A 194 10.05 12.40 -3.81
CA TYR A 194 8.66 11.99 -4.02
C TYR A 194 7.78 12.14 -2.78
N HIS A 195 6.48 12.35 -2.99
CA HIS A 195 5.50 12.56 -1.92
C HIS A 195 4.74 11.28 -1.56
N LEU A 196 4.51 10.43 -2.55
CA LEU A 196 3.78 9.18 -2.40
C LEU A 196 4.60 8.01 -2.90
N PHE A 197 4.43 6.89 -2.24
CA PHE A 197 5.19 5.67 -2.46
C PHE A 197 4.20 4.52 -2.62
N LEU A 198 4.17 3.91 -3.81
CA LEU A 198 3.39 2.70 -4.07
C LEU A 198 4.31 1.50 -3.90
N PRO A 199 4.03 0.58 -2.97
CA PRO A 199 4.82 -0.63 -2.81
C PRO A 199 4.60 -1.59 -3.99
N GLU A 200 5.61 -2.36 -4.33
CA GLU A 200 5.53 -3.44 -5.33
C GLU A 200 4.39 -4.43 -5.05
N THR A 201 4.13 -4.72 -3.78
CA THR A 201 3.07 -5.65 -3.35
C THR A 201 1.65 -5.19 -3.72
N ALA A 202 1.47 -3.90 -4.04
CA ALA A 202 0.20 -3.34 -4.47
C ALA A 202 -0.02 -3.39 -6.00
N ILE A 203 0.95 -3.90 -6.75
CA ILE A 203 0.97 -3.92 -8.22
C ILE A 203 0.79 -5.36 -8.71
N ASP A 204 0.35 -5.54 -9.96
CA ASP A 204 0.11 -6.85 -10.60
C ASP A 204 1.22 -7.31 -11.55
N ARG A 205 2.28 -6.51 -11.72
CA ARG A 205 3.34 -6.64 -12.72
C ARG A 205 4.66 -6.05 -12.20
N ASP A 206 5.72 -6.19 -12.99
CA ASP A 206 7.02 -5.61 -12.67
C ASP A 206 6.96 -4.09 -12.46
N LEU A 207 7.76 -3.58 -11.52
CA LEU A 207 7.83 -2.16 -11.19
C LEU A 207 8.09 -1.27 -12.42
N ASN A 208 8.98 -1.70 -13.33
CA ASN A 208 9.31 -0.93 -14.54
C ASN A 208 8.13 -0.87 -15.51
N GLU A 209 7.48 -2.00 -15.75
CA GLU A 209 6.30 -2.08 -16.62
C GLU A 209 5.16 -1.23 -16.08
N PHE A 210 4.94 -1.28 -14.76
CA PHE A 210 3.90 -0.49 -14.13
C PHE A 210 4.20 1.00 -14.14
N CYS A 211 5.45 1.41 -13.89
CA CYS A 211 5.86 2.80 -13.99
C CYS A 211 5.66 3.35 -15.42
N THR A 212 5.95 2.53 -16.42
CA THR A 212 5.72 2.87 -17.84
C THR A 212 4.23 3.03 -18.13
N LEU A 213 3.40 2.11 -17.64
CA LEU A 213 1.94 2.18 -17.76
C LEU A 213 1.38 3.44 -17.10
N LEU A 214 1.79 3.77 -15.87
CA LEU A 214 1.36 4.97 -15.17
C LEU A 214 1.72 6.24 -15.94
N THR A 215 2.94 6.29 -16.49
CA THR A 215 3.40 7.43 -17.30
C THR A 215 2.60 7.55 -18.60
N GLN A 216 2.28 6.43 -19.23
CA GLN A 216 1.44 6.41 -20.43
C GLN A 216 0.02 6.88 -20.11
N CYS A 217 -0.60 6.38 -19.03
CA CYS A 217 -1.91 6.83 -18.58
C CYS A 217 -1.91 8.34 -18.27
N MET A 218 -0.87 8.83 -17.61
CA MET A 218 -0.70 10.27 -17.33
C MET A 218 -0.64 11.08 -18.62
N ARG A 219 0.14 10.64 -19.63
CA ARG A 219 0.21 11.33 -20.93
C ARG A 219 -1.14 11.30 -21.65
N SER A 220 -1.74 10.13 -21.79
CA SER A 220 -3.05 9.98 -22.45
C SER A 220 -4.17 10.74 -21.72
N SER A 221 -4.08 10.96 -20.40
CA SER A 221 -5.07 11.75 -19.66
C SER A 221 -5.24 13.17 -20.22
N THR A 222 -4.18 13.74 -20.82
CA THR A 222 -4.24 15.07 -21.44
C THR A 222 -5.00 15.09 -22.76
N GLU A 223 -5.13 13.94 -23.44
CA GLU A 223 -5.87 13.80 -24.71
C GLU A 223 -7.38 13.57 -24.50
N TYR A 224 -7.79 13.16 -23.30
CA TYR A 224 -9.20 12.93 -22.94
C TYR A 224 -9.92 14.20 -22.43
N LYS A 225 -9.28 15.37 -22.54
CA LYS A 225 -9.79 16.65 -22.03
C LYS A 225 -10.81 17.28 -22.96
#